data_AF-A0A919S4T7-F1
#
_entry.id   AF-A0A919S4T7-F1
#
_cell.length_a   1.000
_cell.length_b   1.000
_cell.length_c   1.000
_cell.angle_alpha   90.00
_cell.angle_beta   90.00
_cell.angle_gamma   90.00
#
_symmetry.space_group_name_H-M   'P 1'
#
loop_
_entity.id
_entity.type
_entity.pdbx_description
1 polymer ?
#
loop_
_entity_poly.entity_id
_entity_poly.type
_entity_poly.pdbx_seq_one_letter_code
_entity_poly.pdbx_strand_id
1 'polypeptide(L)'
;MSIVTNRPAPVRQPGPHLFDAEGPFVSVYLTTRGALPDAAEQVALRWRNLRRRLAGQGAPETALAAVDPLTDGAHRDGDSLTVIAHAGGVLYRAHLPRPPREDIAVLSDLPHLTPLLATMQRLVPHVVVVTDRLGAELIVVQPDDADRRVSVEGEDLHVTRSAPGGWSQRRFQQRAENRWDANAREVADALTRLVDAHQPGLVVISGDVRAVQFLRDQLPVRVSDLVSEVQGDYGDLEEALRRAQDLVAAEADAETGEALRALAREQGQGNLATTGADVTLQALGRGQADTVLLDPTRTAGRRAFFDPATAGAALRSDHLIARGVPEPRSAALEDVVVRAALSTGAAVRIVPADTPALAVDGVAALLRYR
;
A
#
# COMPACT_ATOMS: atom_id res chain seq x y z
N MET A 1 -28.90 4.73 -14.67
CA MET A 1 -28.48 3.91 -13.52
C MET A 1 -26.99 3.71 -13.66
N SER A 2 -26.19 4.62 -13.07
CA SER A 2 -24.73 4.52 -13.16
C SER A 2 -24.28 3.48 -12.16
N ILE A 3 -23.81 2.33 -12.67
CA ILE A 3 -23.12 1.33 -11.86
C ILE A 3 -21.83 2.01 -11.43
N VAL A 4 -21.77 2.45 -10.17
CA VAL A 4 -20.52 2.79 -9.50
C VAL A 4 -19.75 1.48 -9.45
N THR A 5 -18.91 1.23 -10.45
CA THR A 5 -17.90 0.17 -10.37
C THR A 5 -16.98 0.58 -9.24
N ASN A 6 -17.11 -0.09 -8.10
CA ASN A 6 -16.18 0.01 -6.99
C ASN A 6 -14.82 -0.44 -7.55
N ARG A 7 -14.00 0.52 -7.98
CA ARG A 7 -12.68 0.24 -8.54
C ARG A 7 -11.78 -0.05 -7.35
N PRO A 8 -11.00 -1.14 -7.36
CA PRO A 8 -9.97 -1.31 -6.35
C PRO A 8 -9.04 -0.09 -6.40
N ALA A 9 -8.68 0.45 -5.24
CA ALA A 9 -7.85 1.63 -5.18
C ALA A 9 -6.51 1.36 -5.89
N PRO A 10 -6.01 2.28 -6.73
CA PRO A 10 -4.69 2.12 -7.31
C PRO A 10 -3.65 2.12 -6.18
N VAL A 11 -2.80 1.09 -6.15
CA VAL A 11 -1.62 1.06 -5.28
C VAL A 11 -0.81 2.32 -5.56
N ARG A 12 -0.51 3.14 -4.54
CA ARG A 12 0.39 4.30 -4.72
C ARG A 12 1.68 3.79 -5.35
N GLN A 13 2.00 4.30 -6.53
CA GLN A 13 3.10 3.80 -7.35
C GLN A 13 4.38 4.58 -6.99
N PRO A 14 5.57 3.97 -7.05
CA PRO A 14 6.80 4.75 -7.09
C PRO A 14 6.70 5.79 -8.21
N GLY A 15 7.23 6.99 -7.98
CA GLY A 15 7.01 8.15 -8.87
C GLY A 15 7.30 7.84 -10.35
N PRO A 16 6.62 8.54 -11.28
CA PRO A 16 6.61 8.20 -12.72
C PRO A 16 8.01 8.18 -13.36
N HIS A 17 8.99 8.84 -12.74
CA HIS A 17 10.34 9.01 -13.25
C HIS A 17 11.27 7.81 -13.07
N LEU A 18 10.84 6.75 -12.38
CA LEU A 18 11.71 5.59 -12.15
C LEU A 18 12.15 4.91 -13.46
N PHE A 19 11.28 4.93 -14.49
CA PHE A 19 11.56 4.33 -15.80
C PHE A 19 12.18 5.30 -16.81
N ASP A 20 12.39 6.57 -16.44
CA ASP A 20 13.09 7.54 -17.28
C ASP A 20 14.62 7.29 -17.25
N ALA A 21 15.11 6.63 -16.20
CA ALA A 21 16.50 6.26 -16.06
C ALA A 21 16.85 5.03 -16.91
N GLU A 22 18.06 5.02 -17.46
CA GLU A 22 18.60 3.83 -18.13
C GLU A 22 19.23 2.86 -17.12
N GLY A 23 18.90 1.58 -17.30
CA GLY A 23 19.49 0.48 -16.53
C GLY A 23 20.94 0.17 -16.95
N PRO A 24 21.60 -0.77 -16.25
CA PRO A 24 20.99 -1.71 -15.30
C PRO A 24 20.68 -1.09 -13.94
N PHE A 25 19.65 -1.63 -13.30
CA PHE A 25 19.17 -1.24 -11.98
C PHE A 25 19.62 -2.24 -10.93
N VAL A 26 20.01 -1.72 -9.77
CA VAL A 26 20.23 -2.46 -8.53
C VAL A 26 19.00 -2.27 -7.66
N SER A 27 18.24 -3.35 -7.46
CA SER A 27 17.06 -3.35 -6.59
C SER A 27 17.35 -4.16 -5.33
N VAL A 28 17.25 -3.52 -4.17
CA VAL A 28 17.61 -4.09 -2.86
C VAL A 28 16.41 -3.99 -1.93
N TYR A 29 16.07 -5.11 -1.30
CA TYR A 29 15.10 -5.20 -0.21
C TYR A 29 15.78 -5.90 0.95
N LEU A 30 16.16 -5.12 1.95
CA LEU A 30 16.99 -5.54 3.05
C LEU A 30 16.18 -5.57 4.33
N THR A 31 16.31 -6.64 5.12
CA THR A 31 15.79 -6.71 6.49
C THR A 31 16.64 -5.84 7.41
N THR A 32 16.01 -4.91 8.10
CA THR A 32 16.66 -3.97 9.02
C THR A 32 16.10 -3.99 10.44
N ARG A 33 15.29 -4.99 10.83
CA ARG A 33 14.68 -5.11 12.17
C ARG A 33 15.57 -4.66 13.34
N GLY A 34 15.18 -3.56 13.99
CA GLY A 34 15.92 -2.96 15.11
C GLY A 34 15.74 -3.66 16.45
N ALA A 35 14.71 -4.50 16.60
CA ALA A 35 14.40 -5.21 17.86
C ALA A 35 15.35 -6.37 18.18
N LEU A 36 16.32 -6.66 17.31
CA LEU A 36 17.28 -7.76 17.47
C LEU A 36 18.58 -7.26 18.13
N PRO A 37 19.25 -8.08 18.96
CA PRO A 37 20.62 -7.81 19.40
C PRO A 37 21.54 -7.64 18.18
N ASP A 38 22.50 -6.71 18.30
CA ASP A 38 23.50 -6.43 17.26
C ASP A 38 22.90 -6.07 15.89
N ALA A 39 21.72 -5.45 15.86
CA ALA A 39 20.99 -5.11 14.64
C ALA A 39 21.86 -4.37 13.60
N ALA A 40 22.70 -3.42 14.05
CA ALA A 40 23.64 -2.71 13.19
C ALA A 40 24.63 -3.65 12.48
N GLU A 41 25.23 -4.59 13.22
CA GLU A 41 26.19 -5.56 12.66
C GLU A 41 25.50 -6.55 11.71
N GLN A 42 24.28 -6.99 12.06
CA GLN A 42 23.50 -7.88 11.20
C GLN A 42 23.13 -7.21 9.86
N VAL A 43 22.68 -5.96 9.88
CA VAL A 43 22.39 -5.18 8.67
C VAL A 43 23.65 -5.03 7.82
N ALA A 44 24.77 -4.65 8.44
CA ALA A 44 26.05 -4.50 7.75
C ALA A 44 26.54 -5.82 7.12
N LEU A 45 26.35 -6.96 7.81
CA LEU A 45 26.72 -8.28 7.30
C LEU A 45 25.84 -8.70 6.11
N ARG A 46 24.51 -8.53 6.23
CA ARG A 46 23.55 -8.81 5.16
C ARG A 46 23.88 -7.99 3.92
N TRP A 47 24.02 -6.67 4.07
CA TRP A 47 24.37 -5.79 2.96
C TRP A 47 25.70 -6.19 2.31
N ARG A 48 26.75 -6.44 3.09
CA ARG A 48 28.07 -6.85 2.56
C ARG A 48 27.98 -8.11 1.69
N ASN A 49 27.17 -9.08 2.08
CA ASN A 49 26.95 -10.30 1.29
C ASN A 49 26.19 -10.02 -0.01
N LEU A 50 25.12 -9.21 0.04
CA LEU A 50 24.36 -8.80 -1.14
C LEU A 50 25.20 -7.96 -2.11
N ARG A 51 25.93 -6.97 -1.59
CA ARG A 51 26.84 -6.10 -2.35
C ARG A 51 27.90 -6.91 -3.08
N ARG A 52 28.53 -7.89 -2.41
CA ARG A 52 29.52 -8.80 -3.03
C ARG A 52 28.89 -9.61 -4.16
N ARG A 53 27.68 -10.13 -3.96
CA ARG A 53 26.94 -10.89 -4.98
C ARG A 53 26.59 -10.02 -6.19
N LEU A 54 26.09 -8.81 -5.97
CA LEU A 54 25.77 -7.85 -7.03
C LEU A 54 27.02 -7.41 -7.80
N ALA A 55 28.12 -7.10 -7.11
CA ALA A 55 29.39 -6.76 -7.76
C ALA A 55 29.89 -7.92 -8.64
N GLY A 56 29.80 -9.17 -8.16
CA GLY A 56 30.12 -10.36 -8.95
C GLY A 56 29.22 -10.59 -10.17
N GLN A 57 28.02 -9.98 -10.19
CA GLN A 57 27.09 -9.98 -11.34
C GLN A 57 27.33 -8.82 -12.31
N GLY A 58 28.30 -7.93 -12.02
CA GLY A 58 28.61 -6.77 -12.85
C GLY A 58 27.78 -5.53 -12.54
N ALA A 59 27.22 -5.42 -11.32
CA ALA A 59 26.49 -4.22 -10.91
C ALA A 59 27.41 -2.99 -10.96
N PRO A 60 26.95 -1.82 -11.43
CA PRO A 60 27.74 -0.60 -11.44
C PRO A 60 28.21 -0.23 -10.03
N GLU A 61 29.52 -0.03 -9.85
CA GLU A 61 30.09 0.32 -8.54
C GLU A 61 29.52 1.66 -8.03
N THR A 62 29.19 2.60 -8.92
CA THR A 62 28.51 3.85 -8.54
C THR A 62 27.15 3.61 -7.90
N ALA A 63 26.39 2.63 -8.39
CA ALA A 63 25.10 2.24 -7.81
C ALA A 63 25.30 1.60 -6.42
N LEU A 64 26.27 0.69 -6.29
CA LEU A 64 26.58 0.03 -5.01
C LEU A 64 27.07 1.02 -3.95
N ALA A 65 27.98 1.91 -4.33
CA ALA A 65 28.50 2.96 -3.46
C ALA A 65 27.42 3.95 -3.02
N ALA A 66 26.40 4.19 -3.85
CA ALA A 66 25.26 5.03 -3.48
C ALA A 66 24.32 4.34 -2.45
N VAL A 67 24.29 3.00 -2.41
CA VAL A 67 23.50 2.24 -1.42
C VAL A 67 24.24 2.11 -0.08
N ASP A 68 25.57 2.00 -0.09
CA ASP A 68 26.42 1.83 1.10
C ASP A 68 26.01 2.72 2.30
N PRO A 69 25.93 4.06 2.16
CA PRO A 69 25.58 4.94 3.29
C PRO A 69 24.13 4.80 3.76
N LEU A 70 23.23 4.26 2.95
CA LEU A 70 21.82 4.09 3.31
C LEU A 70 21.60 2.93 4.28
N THR A 71 22.56 2.00 4.35
CA THR A 71 22.48 0.83 5.23
C THR A 71 22.93 1.13 6.66
N ASP A 72 23.72 2.19 6.84
CA ASP A 72 24.15 2.62 8.17
C ASP A 72 22.96 3.21 8.93
N GLY A 73 22.74 2.74 10.16
CA GLY A 73 21.63 3.19 10.98
C GLY A 73 20.23 2.79 10.51
N ALA A 74 20.07 2.11 9.37
CA ALA A 74 18.78 1.77 8.78
C ALA A 74 17.84 1.00 9.72
N HIS A 75 18.42 0.27 10.68
CA HIS A 75 17.68 -0.46 11.71
C HIS A 75 16.91 0.41 12.71
N ARG A 76 17.16 1.72 12.71
CA ARG A 76 16.43 2.68 13.54
C ARG A 76 15.26 3.33 12.81
N ASP A 77 15.25 3.24 11.48
CA ASP A 77 14.28 3.96 10.64
C ASP A 77 13.14 3.05 10.17
N GLY A 78 13.30 1.72 10.25
CA GLY A 78 12.27 0.76 9.90
C GLY A 78 12.79 -0.67 9.92
N ASP A 79 11.87 -1.62 9.77
CA ASP A 79 12.17 -3.05 9.77
C ASP A 79 12.69 -3.55 8.42
N SER A 80 12.56 -2.74 7.36
CA SER A 80 13.12 -3.00 6.05
C SER A 80 13.64 -1.73 5.37
N LEU A 81 14.77 -1.85 4.68
CA LEU A 81 15.27 -0.84 3.75
C LEU A 81 15.04 -1.32 2.31
N THR A 82 14.29 -0.54 1.52
CA THR A 82 14.14 -0.74 0.08
C THR A 82 14.91 0.34 -0.68
N VAL A 83 15.75 -0.06 -1.62
CA VAL A 83 16.51 0.86 -2.48
C VAL A 83 16.45 0.41 -3.93
N ILE A 84 16.13 1.34 -4.83
CA ILE A 84 16.34 1.19 -6.27
C ILE A 84 17.39 2.20 -6.70
N ALA A 85 18.49 1.72 -7.24
CA ALA A 85 19.61 2.53 -7.71
C ALA A 85 20.03 2.14 -9.13
N HIS A 86 20.71 3.04 -9.81
CA HIS A 86 21.34 2.79 -11.10
C HIS A 86 22.69 3.53 -11.16
N ALA A 87 23.35 3.52 -12.31
CA ALA A 87 24.67 4.13 -12.45
C ALA A 87 24.73 5.63 -12.07
N GLY A 88 23.61 6.36 -12.20
CA GLY A 88 23.48 7.78 -11.84
C GLY A 88 23.14 8.04 -10.37
N GLY A 89 22.91 7.01 -9.55
CA GLY A 89 22.62 7.14 -8.12
C GLY A 89 21.34 6.43 -7.68
N VAL A 90 20.81 6.84 -6.53
CA VAL A 90 19.57 6.28 -5.94
C VAL A 90 18.35 6.97 -6.55
N LEU A 91 17.44 6.17 -7.11
CA LEU A 91 16.18 6.64 -7.70
C LEU A 91 15.01 6.51 -6.73
N TYR A 92 15.06 5.50 -5.86
CA TYR A 92 14.03 5.28 -4.85
C TYR A 92 14.65 4.75 -3.56
N ARG A 93 14.16 5.25 -2.42
CA ARG A 93 14.50 4.79 -1.09
C ARG A 93 13.24 4.83 -0.23
N ALA A 94 12.98 3.74 0.49
CA ALA A 94 11.95 3.71 1.53
C ALA A 94 12.39 2.81 2.69
N HIS A 95 11.97 3.20 3.89
CA HIS A 95 12.00 2.33 5.06
C HIS A 95 10.59 1.82 5.32
N LEU A 96 10.42 0.50 5.36
CA LEU A 96 9.10 -0.13 5.42
C LEU A 96 8.92 -0.88 6.75
N PRO A 97 7.70 -0.93 7.29
CA PRO A 97 7.44 -1.54 8.60
C PRO A 97 7.47 -3.06 8.57
N ARG A 98 7.50 -3.69 7.38
CA ARG A 98 7.55 -5.14 7.22
C ARG A 98 8.72 -5.52 6.33
N PRO A 99 9.63 -6.40 6.78
CA PRO A 99 10.70 -6.90 5.95
C PRO A 99 10.20 -7.93 4.95
N PRO A 100 10.96 -8.13 3.85
CA PRO A 100 10.70 -9.25 2.96
C PRO A 100 10.92 -10.58 3.72
N ARG A 101 10.38 -11.68 3.16
CA ARG A 101 10.60 -13.02 3.72
C ARG A 101 12.09 -13.39 3.74
N GLU A 102 12.80 -12.96 2.72
CA GLU A 102 14.24 -13.12 2.53
C GLU A 102 14.81 -11.83 1.95
N ASP A 103 16.08 -11.52 2.22
CA ASP A 103 16.71 -10.35 1.64
C ASP A 103 16.86 -10.51 0.11
N ILE A 104 16.42 -9.51 -0.64
CA ILE A 104 16.43 -9.52 -2.10
C ILE A 104 17.48 -8.54 -2.59
N ALA A 105 18.29 -8.98 -3.55
CA ALA A 105 19.15 -8.09 -4.33
C ALA A 105 19.22 -8.60 -5.77
N VAL A 106 18.80 -7.76 -6.70
CA VAL A 106 18.66 -8.07 -8.13
C VAL A 106 19.35 -7.00 -8.96
N LEU A 107 20.16 -7.44 -9.92
CA LEU A 107 20.67 -6.63 -11.03
C LEU A 107 19.86 -6.97 -12.29
N SER A 108 19.22 -5.99 -12.90
CA SER A 108 18.36 -6.21 -14.07
C SER A 108 18.27 -4.97 -14.96
N ASP A 109 17.84 -5.14 -16.21
CA ASP A 109 17.56 -4.04 -17.14
C ASP A 109 16.36 -3.18 -16.72
N LEU A 110 15.51 -3.71 -15.83
CA LEU A 110 14.38 -3.01 -15.22
C LEU A 110 14.46 -3.08 -13.70
N PRO A 111 13.92 -2.06 -12.98
CA PRO A 111 13.83 -2.11 -11.53
C PRO A 111 12.88 -3.24 -11.10
N HIS A 112 13.27 -4.01 -10.09
CA HIS A 112 12.46 -5.08 -9.54
C HIS A 112 11.48 -4.51 -8.52
N LEU A 113 10.23 -4.29 -8.93
CA LEU A 113 9.22 -3.54 -8.16
C LEU A 113 8.15 -4.41 -7.49
N THR A 114 8.05 -5.68 -7.86
CA THR A 114 7.03 -6.59 -7.36
C THR A 114 6.96 -6.64 -5.82
N PRO A 115 8.07 -6.75 -5.07
CA PRO A 115 8.02 -6.77 -3.60
C PRO A 115 7.58 -5.43 -3.00
N LEU A 116 8.00 -4.31 -3.62
CA LEU A 116 7.58 -2.97 -3.20
C LEU A 116 6.07 -2.81 -3.37
N LEU A 117 5.53 -3.15 -4.55
CA LEU A 117 4.08 -3.05 -4.83
C LEU A 117 3.25 -3.94 -3.91
N ALA A 118 3.71 -5.18 -3.65
CA ALA A 118 3.07 -6.08 -2.70
C ALA A 118 3.03 -5.53 -1.27
N THR A 119 4.02 -4.70 -0.89
CA THR A 119 4.07 -4.05 0.41
C THR A 119 3.18 -2.81 0.42
N MET A 120 3.32 -1.93 -0.56
CA MET A 120 2.58 -0.68 -0.67
C MET A 120 1.07 -0.88 -0.76
N GLN A 121 0.60 -1.95 -1.44
CA GLN A 121 -0.84 -2.25 -1.50
C GLN A 121 -1.45 -2.58 -0.13
N ARG A 122 -0.63 -2.89 0.88
CA ARG A 122 -1.04 -3.15 2.27
C ARG A 122 -0.80 -1.96 3.20
N LEU A 123 -0.22 -0.88 2.71
CA LEU A 123 0.00 0.36 3.46
C LEU A 123 -1.13 1.35 3.14
N VAL A 124 -2.35 0.99 3.55
CA VAL A 124 -3.53 1.86 3.36
C VAL A 124 -3.43 3.03 4.34
N PRO A 125 -3.37 4.29 3.88
CA PRO A 125 -3.42 5.44 4.77
C PRO A 125 -4.73 5.41 5.54
N HIS A 126 -4.67 5.57 6.85
CA HIS A 126 -5.84 5.44 7.71
C HIS A 126 -5.79 6.41 8.88
N VAL A 127 -6.96 6.67 9.46
CA VAL A 127 -7.10 7.44 10.69
C VAL A 127 -7.59 6.53 11.79
N VAL A 128 -6.89 6.50 12.92
CA VAL A 128 -7.34 5.82 14.13
C VAL A 128 -7.93 6.85 15.07
N VAL A 129 -9.14 6.59 15.57
CA VAL A 129 -9.88 7.45 16.49
C VAL A 129 -10.20 6.64 17.74
N VAL A 130 -9.69 7.09 18.88
CA VAL A 130 -10.08 6.58 20.20
C VAL A 130 -10.91 7.66 20.88
N THR A 131 -12.20 7.42 21.06
CA THR A 131 -13.15 8.41 21.60
C THR A 131 -13.75 7.97 22.92
N ASP A 132 -13.88 8.90 23.84
CA ASP A 132 -14.56 8.70 25.11
C ASP A 132 -15.60 9.81 25.34
N ARG A 133 -16.10 9.94 26.57
CA ARG A 133 -17.11 10.94 26.93
C ARG A 133 -16.55 12.37 27.03
N LEU A 134 -15.23 12.52 27.10
CA LEU A 134 -14.51 13.79 27.25
C LEU A 134 -14.06 14.32 25.89
N GLY A 135 -13.70 13.45 24.94
CA GLY A 135 -13.23 13.85 23.62
C GLY A 135 -12.74 12.68 22.77
N ALA A 136 -11.67 12.91 22.02
CA ALA A 136 -11.02 11.85 21.26
C ALA A 136 -9.54 12.13 20.98
N GLU A 137 -8.76 11.06 20.89
CA GLU A 137 -7.42 11.06 20.31
C GLU A 137 -7.50 10.53 18.87
N LEU A 138 -6.90 11.27 17.93
CA LEU A 138 -6.87 10.92 16.52
C LEU A 138 -5.41 10.77 16.06
N ILE A 139 -5.12 9.71 15.30
CA ILE A 139 -3.83 9.53 14.64
C ILE A 139 -4.06 9.33 13.16
N VAL A 140 -3.37 10.15 12.36
CA VAL A 140 -3.23 9.91 10.92
C VAL A 140 -1.98 9.06 10.72
N VAL A 141 -2.18 7.85 10.20
CA VAL A 141 -1.11 6.94 9.81
C VAL A 141 -0.91 7.05 8.32
N GLN A 142 0.29 7.49 7.91
CA GLN A 142 0.68 7.60 6.51
C GLN A 142 1.88 6.69 6.20
N PRO A 143 1.93 6.04 5.03
CA PRO A 143 3.05 5.17 4.67
C PRO A 143 4.40 5.88 4.51
N ASP A 144 4.40 7.17 4.16
CA ASP A 144 5.60 7.92 3.73
C ASP A 144 5.89 9.17 4.58
N ASP A 145 5.10 9.44 5.63
CA ASP A 145 5.27 10.58 6.54
C ASP A 145 5.34 10.04 7.97
N ALA A 146 5.99 10.79 8.86
CA ALA A 146 5.94 10.45 10.29
C ALA A 146 4.47 10.52 10.76
N ASP A 147 4.02 9.52 11.52
CA ASP A 147 2.67 9.47 12.09
C ASP A 147 2.32 10.80 12.76
N ARG A 148 1.16 11.38 12.41
CA ARG A 148 0.71 12.65 12.98
C ARG A 148 -0.38 12.41 14.01
N ARG A 149 -0.10 12.80 15.25
CA ARG A 149 -1.04 12.74 16.37
C ARG A 149 -1.77 14.06 16.53
N VAL A 150 -3.09 14.01 16.61
CA VAL A 150 -3.98 15.15 16.88
C VAL A 150 -4.86 14.76 18.05
N SER A 151 -4.74 15.48 19.18
CA SER A 151 -5.64 15.31 20.32
C SER A 151 -6.76 16.34 20.25
N VAL A 152 -7.99 15.91 20.53
CA VAL A 152 -9.18 16.76 20.69
C VAL A 152 -9.68 16.56 22.11
N GLU A 153 -9.31 17.47 23.00
CA GLU A 153 -9.84 17.56 24.36
C GLU A 153 -11.12 18.41 24.35
N GLY A 154 -12.23 17.88 24.85
CA GLY A 154 -13.42 18.69 25.14
C GLY A 154 -13.21 19.55 26.38
N GLU A 155 -13.90 20.69 26.49
CA GLU A 155 -13.75 21.61 27.64
C GLU A 155 -13.98 20.92 29.01
N ASP A 156 -13.07 21.19 29.95
CA ASP A 156 -12.89 20.66 31.31
C ASP A 156 -14.15 20.16 32.07
N LEU A 157 -14.08 18.93 32.63
CA LEU A 157 -14.99 18.46 33.67
C LEU A 157 -14.36 18.51 35.07
N HIS A 158 -14.59 19.61 35.78
CA HIS A 158 -14.75 19.53 37.24
C HIS A 158 -16.16 18.98 37.55
N VAL A 159 -16.28 17.67 37.73
CA VAL A 159 -17.50 17.05 38.27
C VAL A 159 -17.20 16.47 39.64
N THR A 160 -17.44 17.27 40.67
CA THR A 160 -17.54 16.79 42.05
C THR A 160 -18.76 15.88 42.19
N ARG A 161 -18.51 14.66 42.65
CA ARG A 161 -19.52 13.62 42.89
C ARG A 161 -20.44 14.06 44.04
N SER A 162 -21.71 14.33 43.76
CA SER A 162 -22.76 14.48 44.78
C SER A 162 -23.87 13.47 44.52
N ALA A 163 -24.13 12.58 45.49
CA ALA A 163 -25.30 11.69 45.52
C ALA A 163 -26.35 12.22 46.51
N PRO A 164 -27.59 11.70 46.57
CA PRO A 164 -28.52 11.35 45.49
C PRO A 164 -29.93 12.00 45.69
N GLY A 165 -30.67 12.30 44.61
CA GLY A 165 -32.06 12.80 44.72
C GLY A 165 -32.88 12.74 43.42
N GLY A 166 -34.00 12.02 43.45
CA GLY A 166 -34.76 11.43 42.33
C GLY A 166 -35.55 12.32 41.36
N TRP A 167 -35.29 13.63 41.29
CA TRP A 167 -35.78 14.49 40.18
C TRP A 167 -34.64 15.20 39.43
N SER A 168 -33.40 14.99 39.89
CA SER A 168 -32.20 15.60 39.34
C SER A 168 -31.50 14.73 38.29
N GLN A 169 -31.69 13.40 38.33
CA GLN A 169 -31.02 12.47 37.41
C GLN A 169 -31.36 12.73 35.95
N ARG A 170 -32.62 13.01 35.59
CA ARG A 170 -33.02 13.23 34.19
C ARG A 170 -32.39 14.48 33.57
N ARG A 171 -32.26 15.58 34.35
CA ARG A 171 -31.62 16.84 33.90
C ARG A 171 -30.09 16.81 33.98
N PHE A 172 -29.51 15.98 34.85
CA PHE A 172 -28.07 15.72 34.88
C PHE A 172 -27.65 14.82 33.73
N GLN A 173 -28.44 13.79 33.45
CA GLN A 173 -28.25 12.88 32.32
C GLN A 173 -28.42 13.62 30.98
N GLN A 174 -29.46 14.45 30.83
CA GLN A 174 -29.66 15.25 29.62
C GLN A 174 -28.58 16.33 29.42
N ARG A 175 -28.01 16.90 30.49
CA ARG A 175 -26.85 17.82 30.38
C ARG A 175 -25.55 17.10 30.08
N ALA A 176 -25.39 15.86 30.55
CA ALA A 176 -24.26 15.01 30.17
C ALA A 176 -24.39 14.58 28.71
N GLU A 177 -25.56 14.13 28.27
CA GLU A 177 -25.87 13.74 26.88
C GLU A 177 -25.69 14.92 25.91
N ASN A 178 -26.19 16.12 26.24
CA ASN A 178 -25.99 17.31 25.40
C ASN A 178 -24.51 17.72 25.28
N ARG A 179 -23.68 17.44 26.30
CA ARG A 179 -22.24 17.69 26.23
C ARG A 179 -21.52 16.62 25.43
N TRP A 180 -21.94 15.36 25.56
CA TRP A 180 -21.41 14.28 24.74
C TRP A 180 -21.72 14.49 23.25
N ASP A 181 -22.91 14.99 22.94
CA ASP A 181 -23.30 15.34 21.56
C ASP A 181 -22.46 16.51 21.00
N ALA A 182 -22.19 17.53 21.82
CA ALA A 182 -21.30 18.64 21.45
C ALA A 182 -19.85 18.16 21.22
N ASN A 183 -19.31 17.36 22.14
CA ASN A 183 -17.98 16.77 22.00
C ASN A 183 -17.89 15.86 20.76
N ALA A 184 -18.91 15.03 20.51
CA ALA A 184 -18.97 14.18 19.33
C ALA A 184 -18.98 14.99 18.03
N ARG A 185 -19.66 16.15 18.01
CA ARG A 185 -19.65 17.06 16.87
C ARG A 185 -18.27 17.67 16.62
N GLU A 186 -17.56 18.09 17.66
CA GLU A 186 -16.20 18.62 17.54
C GLU A 186 -15.21 17.56 17.02
N VAL A 187 -15.33 16.32 17.53
CA VAL A 187 -14.55 15.18 17.05
C VAL A 187 -14.89 14.84 15.60
N ALA A 188 -16.18 14.85 15.22
CA ALA A 188 -16.63 14.62 13.86
C ALA A 188 -16.07 15.68 12.88
N ASP A 189 -16.08 16.95 13.27
CA ASP A 189 -15.53 18.05 12.48
C ASP A 189 -14.00 17.92 12.34
N ALA A 190 -13.29 17.54 13.40
CA ALA A 190 -11.85 17.29 13.36
C ALA A 190 -11.50 16.10 12.45
N LEU A 191 -12.18 14.97 12.61
CA LEU A 191 -12.01 13.80 11.75
C LEU A 191 -12.29 14.14 10.29
N THR A 192 -13.37 14.88 10.02
CA THR A 192 -13.74 15.30 8.66
C THR A 192 -12.63 16.11 8.01
N ARG A 193 -12.02 17.06 8.73
CA ARG A 193 -10.87 17.84 8.24
C ARG A 193 -9.66 16.96 7.94
N LEU A 194 -9.37 15.96 8.78
CA LEU A 194 -8.27 15.03 8.54
C LEU A 194 -8.54 14.14 7.32
N VAL A 195 -9.77 13.67 7.14
CA VAL A 195 -10.18 12.90 5.96
C VAL A 195 -10.04 13.75 4.69
N ASP A 196 -10.43 15.01 4.73
CA ASP A 196 -10.29 15.92 3.59
C ASP A 196 -8.83 16.23 3.24
N ALA A 197 -7.99 16.42 4.25
CA ALA A 197 -6.59 16.76 4.06
C ALA A 197 -5.74 15.56 3.61
N HIS A 198 -6.04 14.36 4.11
CA HIS A 198 -5.17 13.19 3.97
C HIS A 198 -5.75 12.07 3.10
N GLN A 199 -7.05 12.13 2.77
CA GLN A 199 -7.76 11.17 1.94
C GLN A 199 -7.48 9.70 2.34
N PRO A 200 -7.69 9.32 3.62
CA PRO A 200 -7.46 7.96 4.08
C PRO A 200 -8.41 6.99 3.37
N GLY A 201 -7.93 5.76 3.16
CA GLY A 201 -8.76 4.66 2.66
C GLY A 201 -9.61 4.02 3.76
N LEU A 202 -9.29 4.27 5.03
CA LEU A 202 -9.97 3.66 6.18
C LEU A 202 -9.97 4.61 7.39
N VAL A 203 -11.06 4.64 8.14
CA VAL A 203 -11.15 5.25 9.46
C VAL A 203 -11.47 4.15 10.47
N VAL A 204 -10.63 3.98 11.47
CA VAL A 204 -10.79 2.98 12.52
C VAL A 204 -11.25 3.70 13.79
N ILE A 205 -12.44 3.36 14.30
CA ILE A 205 -12.99 3.97 15.51
C ILE A 205 -13.04 2.95 16.65
N SER A 206 -12.65 3.39 17.85
CA SER A 206 -12.72 2.63 19.09
C SER A 206 -13.02 3.51 20.30
N GLY A 207 -13.43 2.92 21.42
CA GLY A 207 -13.67 3.60 22.70
C GLY A 207 -15.06 3.36 23.31
N ASP A 208 -15.57 4.32 24.10
CA ASP A 208 -16.86 4.18 24.80
C ASP A 208 -18.00 3.98 23.79
N VAL A 209 -18.79 2.91 23.97
CA VAL A 209 -19.86 2.50 23.03
C VAL A 209 -20.84 3.65 22.71
N ARG A 210 -21.17 4.50 23.69
CA ARG A 210 -22.06 5.64 23.45
C ARG A 210 -21.33 6.77 22.74
N ALA A 211 -20.09 7.07 23.10
CA ALA A 211 -19.28 8.07 22.41
C ALA A 211 -19.09 7.73 20.93
N VAL A 212 -18.82 6.45 20.61
CA VAL A 212 -18.74 5.94 19.24
C VAL A 212 -20.07 6.13 18.50
N GLN A 213 -21.20 5.82 19.12
CA GLN A 213 -22.53 6.03 18.52
C GLN A 213 -22.78 7.51 18.19
N PHE A 214 -22.57 8.40 19.17
CA PHE A 214 -22.74 9.85 18.95
C PHE A 214 -21.82 10.37 17.85
N LEU A 215 -20.56 9.93 17.82
CA LEU A 215 -19.63 10.31 16.76
C LEU A 215 -20.18 9.90 15.39
N ARG A 216 -20.60 8.64 15.21
CA ARG A 216 -21.14 8.13 13.94
C ARG A 216 -22.36 8.91 13.47
N ASP A 217 -23.26 9.27 14.38
CA ASP A 217 -24.46 10.05 14.06
C ASP A 217 -24.14 11.47 13.55
N GLN A 218 -22.98 12.03 13.94
CA GLN A 218 -22.52 13.35 13.51
C GLN A 218 -21.65 13.31 12.25
N LEU A 219 -21.19 12.14 11.79
CA LEU A 219 -20.31 12.04 10.63
C LEU A 219 -21.05 12.26 9.30
N PRO A 220 -20.47 13.02 8.36
CA PRO A 220 -20.95 13.03 6.98
C PRO A 220 -20.91 11.63 6.37
N VAL A 221 -21.87 11.30 5.50
CA VAL A 221 -21.97 9.97 4.83
C VAL A 221 -20.62 9.53 4.23
N ARG A 222 -19.93 10.43 3.53
CA ARG A 222 -18.62 10.16 2.92
C ARG A 222 -17.53 9.72 3.91
N VAL A 223 -17.61 10.16 5.16
CA VAL A 223 -16.67 9.75 6.23
C VAL A 223 -17.18 8.46 6.86
N SER A 224 -18.49 8.35 7.10
CA SER A 224 -19.11 7.13 7.64
C SER A 224 -18.87 5.90 6.76
N ASP A 225 -18.81 6.06 5.43
CA ASP A 225 -18.51 4.98 4.49
C ASP A 225 -17.08 4.41 4.65
N LEU A 226 -16.17 5.19 5.26
CA LEU A 226 -14.79 4.78 5.54
C LEU A 226 -14.64 4.15 6.94
N VAL A 227 -15.68 4.17 7.77
CA VAL A 227 -15.58 3.79 9.20
C VAL A 227 -15.68 2.28 9.39
N SER A 228 -14.64 1.72 10.01
CA SER A 228 -14.63 0.39 10.62
C SER A 228 -14.49 0.51 12.13
N GLU A 229 -15.33 -0.21 12.87
CA GLU A 229 -15.35 -0.15 14.34
C GLU A 229 -14.63 -1.36 14.94
N VAL A 230 -13.68 -1.08 15.83
CA VAL A 230 -13.01 -2.10 16.62
C VAL A 230 -13.82 -2.30 17.90
N GLN A 231 -14.53 -3.44 17.99
CA GLN A 231 -15.35 -3.73 19.16
C GLN A 231 -14.50 -3.96 20.42
N GLY A 232 -14.78 -3.17 21.46
CA GLY A 232 -14.18 -3.26 22.79
C GLY A 232 -13.87 -1.88 23.37
N ASP A 233 -13.90 -1.77 24.69
CA ASP A 233 -13.50 -0.58 25.44
C ASP A 233 -11.97 -0.61 25.61
N TYR A 234 -11.25 -0.28 24.55
CA TYR A 234 -9.79 -0.18 24.59
C TYR A 234 -9.42 1.21 25.09
N GLY A 235 -9.03 1.28 26.36
CA GLY A 235 -8.69 2.54 27.03
C GLY A 235 -7.35 3.16 26.59
N ASP A 236 -6.65 2.59 25.60
CA ASP A 236 -5.40 3.15 25.07
C ASP A 236 -5.31 3.11 23.53
N LEU A 237 -4.55 4.08 23.01
CA LEU A 237 -4.35 4.33 21.59
C LEU A 237 -3.41 3.30 20.92
N GLU A 238 -2.50 2.69 21.68
CA GLU A 238 -1.54 1.71 21.14
C GLU A 238 -2.24 0.41 20.73
N GLU A 239 -3.19 -0.05 21.54
CA GLU A 239 -4.00 -1.21 21.24
C GLU A 239 -4.96 -0.96 20.06
N ALA A 240 -5.52 0.26 19.97
CA ALA A 240 -6.32 0.68 18.83
C ALA A 240 -5.50 0.70 17.53
N LEU A 241 -4.28 1.24 17.57
CA LEU A 241 -3.34 1.21 16.44
C LEU A 241 -2.99 -0.21 16.00
N ARG A 242 -2.73 -1.11 16.96
CA ARG A 242 -2.42 -2.52 16.67
C ARG A 242 -3.58 -3.21 15.96
N ARG A 243 -4.81 -3.05 16.44
CA ARG A 243 -5.99 -3.62 15.75
C ARG A 243 -6.31 -2.93 14.43
N ALA A 244 -6.04 -1.63 14.31
CA ALA A 244 -6.17 -0.93 13.05
C ALA A 244 -5.27 -1.55 11.97
N GLN A 245 -4.07 -2.03 12.31
CA GLN A 245 -3.20 -2.74 11.37
C GLN A 245 -3.83 -4.03 10.82
N ASP A 246 -4.54 -4.78 11.66
CA ASP A 246 -5.26 -5.99 11.23
C ASP A 246 -6.42 -5.64 10.28
N LEU A 247 -7.17 -4.59 10.59
CA LEU A 247 -8.25 -4.09 9.73
C LEU A 247 -7.73 -3.56 8.39
N VAL A 248 -6.63 -2.81 8.41
CA VAL A 248 -5.96 -2.32 7.19
C VAL A 248 -5.48 -3.48 6.33
N ALA A 249 -4.90 -4.52 6.93
CA ALA A 249 -4.49 -5.71 6.21
C ALA A 249 -5.70 -6.44 5.59
N ALA A 250 -6.80 -6.57 6.34
CA ALA A 250 -8.03 -7.18 5.87
C ALA A 250 -8.67 -6.38 4.71
N GLU A 251 -8.66 -5.05 4.77
CA GLU A 251 -9.16 -4.18 3.71
C GLU A 251 -8.35 -4.34 2.42
N ALA A 252 -7.02 -4.32 2.52
CA ALA A 252 -6.14 -4.57 1.37
C ALA A 252 -6.36 -5.96 0.73
N ASP A 253 -6.64 -6.98 1.56
CA ASP A 253 -6.99 -8.32 1.08
C ASP A 253 -8.40 -8.36 0.46
N ALA A 254 -9.36 -7.61 1.01
CA ALA A 254 -10.73 -7.50 0.51
C ALA A 254 -10.77 -6.86 -0.89
N GLU A 255 -10.04 -5.76 -1.10
CA GLU A 255 -9.88 -5.12 -2.41
C GLU A 255 -9.26 -6.08 -3.44
N THR A 256 -8.27 -6.86 -3.03
CA THR A 256 -7.64 -7.88 -3.89
C THR A 256 -8.66 -8.96 -4.26
N GLY A 257 -9.46 -9.41 -3.29
CA GLY A 257 -10.56 -10.34 -3.51
C GLY A 257 -11.64 -9.78 -4.45
N GLU A 258 -11.95 -8.48 -4.37
CA GLU A 258 -12.88 -7.82 -5.29
C GLU A 258 -12.33 -7.79 -6.72
N ALA A 259 -11.06 -7.44 -6.91
CA ALA A 259 -10.43 -7.46 -8.22
C ALA A 259 -10.45 -8.86 -8.86
N LEU A 260 -10.20 -9.90 -8.05
CA LEU A 260 -10.29 -11.31 -8.50
C LEU A 260 -11.73 -11.72 -8.84
N ARG A 261 -12.72 -11.31 -8.06
CA ARG A 261 -14.14 -11.55 -8.37
C ARG A 261 -14.57 -10.82 -9.64
N ALA A 262 -14.10 -9.59 -9.85
CA ALA A 262 -14.34 -8.84 -11.08
C ALA A 262 -13.72 -9.56 -12.28
N LEU A 263 -12.47 -10.03 -12.17
CA LEU A 263 -11.80 -10.81 -13.22
C LEU A 263 -12.62 -12.05 -13.58
N ALA A 264 -13.06 -12.83 -12.59
CA ALA A 264 -13.85 -14.04 -12.81
C ALA A 264 -15.19 -13.74 -13.52
N ARG A 265 -15.86 -12.64 -13.16
CA ARG A 265 -17.10 -12.19 -13.82
C ARG A 265 -16.86 -11.84 -15.30
N GLU A 266 -15.84 -11.03 -15.58
CA GLU A 266 -15.53 -10.59 -16.95
C GLU A 266 -15.03 -11.76 -17.83
N GLN A 267 -14.27 -12.70 -17.25
CA GLN A 267 -13.86 -13.94 -17.93
C GLN A 267 -15.07 -14.79 -18.33
N GLY A 268 -16.03 -15.01 -17.41
CA GLY A 268 -17.24 -15.80 -17.69
C GLY A 268 -18.15 -15.18 -18.75
N GLN A 269 -18.13 -13.85 -18.88
CA GLN A 269 -18.86 -13.12 -19.92
C GLN A 269 -18.08 -13.01 -21.24
N GLY A 270 -16.81 -13.45 -21.27
CA GLY A 270 -15.93 -13.25 -22.40
C GLY A 270 -15.76 -11.77 -22.75
N ASN A 271 -15.66 -10.90 -21.75
CA ASN A 271 -15.70 -9.45 -21.88
C ASN A 271 -14.40 -8.73 -21.43
N LEU A 272 -14.45 -7.72 -20.55
CA LEU A 272 -13.37 -6.76 -20.27
C LEU A 272 -12.24 -7.37 -19.40
N ALA A 273 -11.67 -8.49 -19.83
CA ALA A 273 -10.56 -9.16 -19.17
C ALA A 273 -9.61 -9.87 -20.15
N THR A 274 -8.35 -9.98 -19.75
CA THR A 274 -7.34 -10.85 -20.38
C THR A 274 -6.81 -11.84 -19.37
N THR A 275 -6.49 -13.06 -19.84
CA THR A 275 -5.90 -14.13 -19.03
C THR A 275 -4.71 -14.68 -19.78
N GLY A 276 -3.52 -14.59 -19.19
CA GLY A 276 -2.25 -14.93 -19.83
C GLY A 276 -1.40 -13.71 -20.14
N ALA A 277 -0.10 -13.90 -20.09
CA ALA A 277 0.90 -12.83 -20.23
C ALA A 277 0.92 -12.22 -21.63
N ASP A 278 0.83 -13.02 -22.71
CA ASP A 278 0.90 -12.49 -24.07
C ASP A 278 -0.23 -11.51 -24.40
N VAL A 279 -1.48 -11.94 -24.17
CA VAL A 279 -2.67 -11.09 -24.40
C VAL A 279 -2.70 -9.88 -23.46
N THR A 280 -2.19 -10.03 -22.23
CA THR A 280 -2.14 -8.92 -21.27
C THR A 280 -1.07 -7.88 -21.67
N LEU A 281 0.11 -8.31 -22.11
CA LEU A 281 1.14 -7.40 -22.62
C LEU A 281 0.67 -6.65 -23.88
N GLN A 282 -0.11 -7.31 -24.75
CA GLN A 282 -0.72 -6.66 -25.91
C GLN A 282 -1.77 -5.60 -25.51
N ALA A 283 -2.63 -5.91 -24.54
CA ALA A 283 -3.62 -4.97 -24.02
C ALA A 283 -2.95 -3.77 -23.33
N LEU A 284 -1.88 -4.02 -22.56
CA LEU A 284 -1.05 -2.98 -21.94
C LEU A 284 -0.43 -2.06 -22.99
N GLY A 285 0.20 -2.62 -24.02
CA GLY A 285 0.79 -1.83 -25.11
C GLY A 285 -0.23 -0.96 -25.87
N ARG A 286 -1.53 -1.26 -25.78
CA ARG A 286 -2.63 -0.47 -26.36
C ARG A 286 -3.31 0.48 -25.36
N GLY A 287 -2.84 0.54 -24.11
CA GLY A 287 -3.46 1.33 -23.04
C GLY A 287 -4.85 0.82 -22.61
N GLN A 288 -5.20 -0.41 -22.96
CA GLN A 288 -6.52 -1.00 -22.70
C GLN A 288 -6.67 -1.53 -21.28
N ALA A 289 -5.58 -1.88 -20.62
CA ALA A 289 -5.61 -2.43 -19.27
C ALA A 289 -5.98 -1.36 -18.23
N ASP A 290 -6.90 -1.71 -17.35
CA ASP A 290 -7.24 -0.92 -16.17
C ASP A 290 -6.42 -1.35 -14.95
N THR A 291 -6.47 -2.65 -14.65
CA THR A 291 -5.82 -3.24 -13.48
C THR A 291 -5.19 -4.57 -13.91
N VAL A 292 -3.89 -4.72 -13.67
CA VAL A 292 -3.14 -5.95 -13.88
C VAL A 292 -3.06 -6.71 -12.56
N LEU A 293 -3.34 -8.01 -12.61
CA LEU A 293 -3.23 -8.96 -11.52
C LEU A 293 -2.02 -9.85 -11.77
N LEU A 294 -1.10 -9.90 -10.80
CA LEU A 294 0.19 -10.57 -10.95
C LEU A 294 0.42 -11.54 -9.79
N ASP A 295 0.65 -12.81 -10.12
CA ASP A 295 1.05 -13.85 -9.19
C ASP A 295 2.56 -14.13 -9.31
N PRO A 296 3.39 -13.63 -8.38
CA PRO A 296 4.84 -13.71 -8.49
C PRO A 296 5.37 -15.14 -8.45
N THR A 297 4.65 -16.10 -7.84
CA THR A 297 5.12 -17.49 -7.78
C THR A 297 5.03 -18.19 -9.14
N ARG A 298 4.12 -17.72 -10.01
CA ARG A 298 3.92 -18.24 -11.36
C ARG A 298 4.71 -17.49 -12.43
N THR A 299 5.02 -16.21 -12.20
CA THR A 299 5.92 -15.42 -13.08
C THR A 299 7.39 -15.73 -12.83
N ALA A 300 7.74 -16.28 -11.66
CA ALA A 300 9.11 -16.61 -11.28
C ALA A 300 9.87 -17.38 -12.38
N GLY A 301 11.07 -16.90 -12.70
CA GLY A 301 11.94 -17.50 -13.72
C GLY A 301 11.52 -17.27 -15.17
N ARG A 302 10.34 -16.68 -15.43
CA ARG A 302 9.88 -16.33 -16.78
C ARG A 302 10.48 -15.00 -17.22
N ARG A 303 10.68 -14.85 -18.52
CA ARG A 303 11.22 -13.63 -19.14
C ARG A 303 10.28 -13.12 -20.22
N ALA A 304 10.34 -11.81 -20.45
CA ALA A 304 9.68 -11.15 -21.57
C ALA A 304 10.65 -10.13 -22.19
N PHE A 305 10.19 -9.53 -23.28
CA PHE A 305 10.89 -8.47 -23.99
C PHE A 305 10.08 -7.18 -23.94
N PHE A 306 10.79 -6.05 -23.92
CA PHE A 306 10.20 -4.72 -23.91
C PHE A 306 10.94 -3.79 -24.87
N ASP A 307 10.20 -2.82 -25.38
CA ASP A 307 10.74 -1.66 -26.08
C ASP A 307 11.25 -0.64 -25.06
N PRO A 308 12.54 -0.27 -25.03
CA PRO A 308 13.06 0.76 -24.13
C PRO A 308 12.37 2.12 -24.29
N ALA A 309 11.90 2.46 -25.49
CA ALA A 309 11.35 3.78 -25.81
C ALA A 309 9.84 3.91 -25.58
N THR A 310 9.11 2.80 -25.51
CA THR A 310 7.64 2.81 -25.36
C THR A 310 7.15 1.80 -24.33
N ALA A 311 5.84 1.79 -24.03
CA ALA A 311 5.21 0.75 -23.21
C ALA A 311 5.09 -0.61 -23.94
N GLY A 312 5.61 -0.74 -25.16
CA GLY A 312 5.55 -1.97 -25.96
C GLY A 312 6.27 -3.13 -25.27
N ALA A 313 5.61 -4.28 -25.20
CA ALA A 313 6.17 -5.51 -24.64
C ALA A 313 5.57 -6.76 -25.29
N ALA A 314 6.31 -7.86 -25.26
CA ALA A 314 5.88 -9.16 -25.78
C ALA A 314 6.67 -10.30 -25.12
N LEU A 315 6.13 -11.52 -25.17
CA LEU A 315 6.86 -12.71 -24.71
C LEU A 315 8.03 -13.10 -25.62
N ARG A 316 8.02 -12.63 -26.87
CA ARG A 316 9.03 -12.96 -27.88
C ARG A 316 9.55 -11.69 -28.54
N SER A 317 10.86 -11.62 -28.78
CA SER A 317 11.50 -10.46 -29.39
C SER A 317 11.08 -10.23 -30.84
N ASP A 318 10.86 -11.31 -31.61
CA ASP A 318 10.41 -11.26 -33.01
C ASP A 318 9.09 -10.48 -33.18
N HIS A 319 8.17 -10.57 -32.23
CA HIS A 319 6.92 -9.81 -32.23
C HIS A 319 7.14 -8.29 -32.08
N LEU A 320 8.16 -7.87 -31.31
CA LEU A 320 8.51 -6.45 -31.15
C LEU A 320 9.28 -5.93 -32.37
N ILE A 321 10.20 -6.73 -32.90
CA ILE A 321 10.94 -6.41 -34.13
C ILE A 321 9.98 -6.22 -35.31
N ALA A 322 9.00 -7.11 -35.47
CA ALA A 322 7.96 -6.98 -36.49
C ALA A 322 7.10 -5.71 -36.36
N ARG A 323 7.04 -5.11 -35.16
CA ARG A 323 6.35 -3.84 -34.88
C ARG A 323 7.27 -2.61 -34.97
N GLY A 324 8.51 -2.79 -35.43
CA GLY A 324 9.46 -1.71 -35.64
C GLY A 324 10.35 -1.38 -34.44
N VAL A 325 10.44 -2.26 -33.43
CA VAL A 325 11.37 -2.10 -32.30
C VAL A 325 12.69 -2.81 -32.65
N PRO A 326 13.76 -2.08 -33.02
CA PRO A 326 14.98 -2.69 -33.56
C PRO A 326 15.76 -3.47 -32.49
N GLU A 327 15.77 -2.97 -31.24
CA GLU A 327 16.57 -3.54 -30.14
C GLU A 327 15.71 -3.79 -28.89
N PRO A 328 14.83 -4.81 -28.90
CA PRO A 328 14.07 -5.17 -27.69
C PRO A 328 15.01 -5.67 -26.60
N ARG A 329 14.87 -5.13 -25.39
CA ARG A 329 15.59 -5.60 -24.19
C ARG A 329 14.77 -6.66 -23.47
N SER A 330 15.43 -7.45 -22.62
CA SER A 330 14.77 -8.55 -21.89
C SER A 330 14.94 -8.40 -20.39
N ALA A 331 13.87 -8.64 -19.65
CA ALA A 331 13.86 -8.68 -18.19
C ALA A 331 12.92 -9.79 -17.69
N ALA A 332 12.80 -9.94 -16.36
CA ALA A 332 11.82 -10.82 -15.76
C ALA A 332 10.41 -10.44 -16.22
N LEU A 333 9.55 -11.43 -16.44
CA LEU A 333 8.18 -11.21 -16.95
C LEU A 333 7.42 -10.19 -16.09
N GLU A 334 7.51 -10.34 -14.77
CA GLU A 334 6.85 -9.45 -13.83
C GLU A 334 7.31 -7.99 -13.93
N ASP A 335 8.61 -7.74 -14.05
CA ASP A 335 9.13 -6.37 -14.16
C ASP A 335 8.71 -5.74 -15.50
N VAL A 336 8.64 -6.54 -16.58
CA VAL A 336 8.14 -6.07 -17.89
C VAL A 336 6.65 -5.72 -17.82
N VAL A 337 5.85 -6.58 -17.18
CA VAL A 337 4.41 -6.34 -16.98
C VAL A 337 4.18 -5.10 -16.13
N VAL A 338 4.92 -4.97 -15.02
CA VAL A 338 4.85 -3.79 -14.14
C VAL A 338 5.24 -2.53 -14.90
N ARG A 339 6.38 -2.51 -15.61
CA ARG A 339 6.77 -1.36 -16.43
C ARG A 339 5.67 -0.95 -17.42
N ALA A 340 5.12 -1.90 -18.17
CA ALA A 340 4.09 -1.62 -19.16
C ALA A 340 2.80 -1.08 -18.51
N ALA A 341 2.42 -1.60 -17.34
CA ALA A 341 1.27 -1.12 -16.58
C ALA A 341 1.47 0.32 -16.09
N LEU A 342 2.58 0.59 -15.41
CA LEU A 342 2.88 1.91 -14.87
C LEU A 342 3.02 2.95 -16.02
N SER A 343 3.64 2.57 -17.13
CA SER A 343 3.79 3.44 -18.32
C SER A 343 2.48 3.78 -19.03
N THR A 344 1.41 3.00 -18.81
CA THR A 344 0.08 3.21 -19.41
C THR A 344 -0.98 3.63 -18.39
N GLY A 345 -0.56 3.89 -17.15
CA GLY A 345 -1.44 4.28 -16.05
C GLY A 345 -2.37 3.16 -15.60
N ALA A 346 -2.08 1.89 -15.91
CA ALA A 346 -2.81 0.76 -15.34
C ALA A 346 -2.37 0.55 -13.88
N ALA A 347 -3.32 0.16 -13.03
CA ALA A 347 -3.02 -0.28 -11.67
C ALA A 347 -2.36 -1.67 -11.71
N VAL A 348 -1.51 -1.96 -10.73
CA VAL A 348 -0.94 -3.30 -10.52
C VAL A 348 -1.34 -3.79 -9.15
N ARG A 349 -1.85 -5.02 -9.06
CA ARG A 349 -2.11 -5.71 -7.80
C ARG A 349 -1.39 -7.04 -7.75
N ILE A 350 -0.63 -7.24 -6.69
CA ILE A 350 0.02 -8.52 -6.40
C ILE A 350 -0.98 -9.41 -5.69
N VAL A 351 -1.24 -10.58 -6.27
CA VAL A 351 -2.24 -11.53 -5.76
C VAL A 351 -1.56 -12.67 -4.99
N PRO A 352 -2.30 -13.42 -4.14
CA PRO A 352 -1.75 -14.57 -3.45
C PRO A 352 -1.15 -15.61 -4.41
N ALA A 353 -0.19 -16.38 -3.90
CA ALA A 353 0.41 -17.48 -4.63
C ALA A 353 -0.64 -18.48 -5.13
N ASP A 354 -0.40 -19.01 -6.32
CA ASP A 354 -1.21 -20.05 -6.95
C ASP A 354 -2.67 -19.66 -7.17
N THR A 355 -2.94 -18.37 -7.43
CA THR A 355 -4.30 -17.87 -7.62
C THR A 355 -4.99 -18.57 -8.81
N PRO A 356 -6.10 -19.32 -8.61
CA PRO A 356 -6.71 -20.13 -9.66
C PRO A 356 -7.29 -19.35 -10.84
N ALA A 357 -7.71 -18.10 -10.63
CA ALA A 357 -8.31 -17.26 -11.66
C ALA A 357 -7.30 -16.75 -12.71
N LEU A 358 -6.00 -16.85 -12.41
CA LEU A 358 -4.91 -16.45 -13.30
C LEU A 358 -4.44 -17.66 -14.14
N ALA A 359 -3.88 -17.37 -15.33
CA ALA A 359 -3.23 -18.38 -16.15
C ALA A 359 -2.01 -19.00 -15.47
N VAL A 360 -1.46 -20.04 -16.10
CA VAL A 360 -0.24 -20.73 -15.65
C VAL A 360 0.99 -19.82 -15.62
N ASP A 361 0.97 -18.69 -16.32
CA ASP A 361 2.02 -17.68 -16.34
C ASP A 361 1.85 -16.59 -15.28
N GLY A 362 0.77 -16.64 -14.49
CA GLY A 362 0.58 -15.73 -13.36
C GLY A 362 0.17 -14.32 -13.74
N VAL A 363 -0.36 -14.08 -14.95
CA VAL A 363 -0.74 -12.74 -15.40
C VAL A 363 -2.18 -12.70 -15.90
N ALA A 364 -2.94 -11.70 -15.45
CA ALA A 364 -4.25 -11.35 -15.98
C ALA A 364 -4.46 -9.83 -15.90
N ALA A 365 -5.45 -9.32 -16.62
CA ALA A 365 -5.87 -7.92 -16.47
C ALA A 365 -7.37 -7.74 -16.63
N LEU A 366 -7.89 -6.72 -15.94
CA LEU A 366 -9.18 -6.09 -16.24
C LEU A 366 -8.95 -5.00 -17.27
N LEU A 367 -9.86 -4.86 -18.23
CA LEU A 367 -9.76 -3.90 -19.32
C LEU A 367 -10.71 -2.71 -19.12
N ARG A 368 -10.31 -1.53 -19.60
CA ARG A 368 -11.13 -0.31 -19.67
C ARG A 368 -12.09 -0.35 -20.86
N TYR A 369 -11.61 -0.87 -21.97
CA TYR A 369 -12.28 -0.97 -23.27
C TYR A 369 -11.59 -2.03 -24.15
N ARG A 370 -12.17 -2.31 -25.32
CA ARG A 370 -11.67 -3.30 -26.29
C ARG A 370 -11.08 -2.67 -27.54
#